data_AF-A0PSX8-F1
#
_entry.id   AF-A0PSX8-F1
#
_cell.length_a   1.000
_cell.length_b   1.000
_cell.length_c   1.000
_cell.angle_alpha   90.00
_cell.angle_beta   90.00
_cell.angle_gamma   90.00
#
_symmetry.space_group_name_H-M   'P 1'
#
loop_
_entity.id
_entity.type
_entity.pdbx_description
1 polymer ?
#
loop_
_entity_poly.entity_id
_entity_poly.type
_entity_poly.pdbx_seq_one_letter_code
_entity_poly.pdbx_strand_id
1 'polypeptide(L)'
;MATPWGYATYGNPLGILGVASVTEAVGATLTGVVARELVEQYGFEPKQTTFLRAHSGFDVKHIEDVKKAVNNLVRDSDFDSIVQGRRMTIHFYSQMFDDILEASTV
;
A
#
# COMPACT_ATOMS: atom_id res chain seq x y z
N MET A 1 -9.15 6.09 16.03
CA MET A 1 -9.11 5.45 14.70
C MET A 1 -8.07 6.18 13.86
N ALA A 2 -7.05 5.48 13.37
CA ALA A 2 -6.02 6.07 12.53
C ALA A 2 -6.53 6.13 11.08
N THR A 3 -7.21 7.22 10.72
CA THR A 3 -7.59 7.53 9.34
C THR A 3 -6.43 8.21 8.61
N PRO A 4 -6.38 8.22 7.27
CA PRO A 4 -5.42 9.02 6.51
C PRO A 4 -5.42 10.51 6.92
N TRP A 5 -6.60 11.03 7.28
CA TRP A 5 -6.77 12.36 7.87
C TRP A 5 -6.09 12.50 9.24
N GLY A 6 -6.23 11.51 10.11
CA GLY A 6 -5.59 11.47 11.42
C GLY A 6 -4.06 11.52 11.36
N TYR A 7 -3.44 10.87 10.37
CA TYR A 7 -1.99 10.96 10.16
C TYR A 7 -1.53 12.31 9.57
N ALA A 8 -2.38 12.98 8.78
CA ALA A 8 -2.07 14.28 8.21
C ALA A 8 -2.21 15.44 9.21
N THR A 9 -3.06 15.29 10.23
CA THR A 9 -3.41 16.39 11.15
C THR A 9 -3.08 16.13 12.61
N TYR A 10 -2.54 14.96 12.96
CA TYR A 10 -2.18 14.62 14.33
C TYR A 10 -0.90 13.77 14.38
N GLY A 11 0.03 14.11 15.28
CA GLY A 11 1.36 13.48 15.34
C GLY A 11 2.31 13.98 14.25
N ASN A 12 3.35 13.19 13.93
CA ASN A 12 4.30 13.54 12.88
C ASN A 12 3.72 13.16 11.50
N PRO A 13 3.45 14.14 10.62
CA PRO A 13 2.82 13.89 9.32
C PRO A 13 3.67 13.02 8.39
N LEU A 14 4.99 12.94 8.62
CA LEU A 14 5.88 12.12 7.81
C LEU A 14 5.65 10.62 7.99
N GLY A 15 4.90 10.19 9.01
CA GLY A 15 4.45 8.80 9.14
C GLY A 15 3.72 8.26 7.90
N ILE A 16 3.10 9.15 7.11
CA ILE A 16 2.45 8.78 5.84
C ILE A 16 3.44 8.19 4.81
N LEU A 17 4.72 8.56 4.86
CA LEU A 17 5.74 7.96 3.98
C LEU A 17 5.94 6.48 4.29
N GLY A 18 5.77 6.09 5.56
CA GLY A 18 5.75 4.69 5.98
C GLY A 18 4.57 3.93 5.39
N VAL A 19 3.38 4.53 5.45
CA VAL A 19 2.16 3.97 4.85
C VAL A 19 2.34 3.79 3.34
N ALA A 20 2.73 4.86 2.64
CA ALA A 20 2.96 4.86 1.20
C ALA A 20 4.01 3.81 0.79
N SER A 21 5.09 3.65 1.56
CA SER A 21 6.11 2.64 1.27
C SER A 21 5.60 1.20 1.24
N VAL A 22 4.45 0.91 1.86
CA VAL A 22 3.82 -0.42 1.82
C VAL A 22 2.78 -0.48 0.71
N THR A 23 1.88 0.50 0.64
CA THR A 23 0.76 0.48 -0.32
C THR A 23 1.26 0.51 -1.76
N GLU A 24 2.23 1.38 -2.06
CA GLU A 24 2.83 1.48 -3.40
C GLU A 24 3.65 0.22 -3.73
N ALA A 25 4.32 -0.38 -2.73
CA ALA A 25 5.05 -1.64 -2.92
C ALA A 25 4.11 -2.80 -3.28
N VAL A 26 2.96 -2.92 -2.63
CA VAL A 26 1.92 -3.91 -2.95
C VAL A 26 1.40 -3.67 -4.37
N GLY A 27 1.10 -2.42 -4.72
CA GLY A 27 0.69 -2.01 -6.06
C GLY A 27 1.68 -2.47 -7.12
N ALA A 28 2.92 -2.02 -7.02
CA ALA A 28 3.97 -2.28 -8.00
C ALA A 28 4.33 -3.77 -8.17
N THR A 29 4.18 -4.58 -7.12
CA THR A 29 4.67 -5.98 -7.12
C THR A 29 3.57 -7.03 -7.31
N LEU A 30 2.36 -6.80 -6.80
CA LEU A 30 1.33 -7.84 -6.72
C LEU A 30 0.14 -7.58 -7.65
N THR A 31 -0.28 -6.33 -7.84
CA THR A 31 -1.55 -6.04 -8.53
C THR A 31 -1.56 -6.47 -9.99
N GLY A 32 -0.41 -6.37 -10.68
CA GLY A 32 -0.27 -6.85 -12.06
C GLY A 32 -0.43 -8.36 -12.19
N VAL A 33 0.11 -9.11 -11.22
CA VAL A 33 -0.05 -10.57 -11.15
C VAL A 33 -1.52 -10.92 -10.90
N VAL A 34 -2.15 -10.29 -9.91
CA VAL A 34 -3.58 -10.54 -9.60
C VAL A 34 -4.47 -10.21 -10.79
N ALA A 35 -4.23 -9.08 -11.48
CA ALA A 35 -5.00 -8.71 -12.67
C ALA A 35 -4.90 -9.76 -13.78
N ARG A 36 -3.70 -10.34 -13.97
CA ARG A 36 -3.46 -11.41 -14.95
C ARG A 36 -4.22 -12.68 -14.57
N GLU A 37 -4.09 -13.13 -13.31
CA GLU A 37 -4.76 -14.35 -12.85
C GLU A 37 -6.30 -14.25 -12.93
N LEU A 38 -6.87 -13.09 -12.60
CA LEU A 38 -8.32 -12.85 -12.73
C LEU A 38 -8.81 -13.03 -14.18
N VAL A 39 -8.04 -12.58 -15.17
CA VAL A 39 -8.39 -12.73 -16.58
C VAL A 39 -8.15 -14.17 -17.05
N GLU A 40 -6.96 -14.71 -16.78
CA GLU A 40 -6.51 -16.00 -17.31
C GLU A 40 -7.23 -17.19 -16.67
N GLN A 41 -7.47 -17.15 -15.34
CA GLN A 41 -8.04 -18.28 -14.61
C GLN A 41 -9.54 -18.13 -14.32
N TYR A 42 -10.00 -16.90 -14.09
CA TYR A 42 -11.36 -16.64 -13.60
C TYR A 42 -12.29 -16.00 -14.66
N GLY A 43 -11.79 -15.80 -15.89
CA GLY A 43 -12.61 -15.36 -17.03
C GLY A 43 -13.06 -13.90 -16.98
N PHE A 44 -12.40 -13.05 -16.17
CA PHE A 44 -12.70 -11.62 -16.14
C PHE A 44 -12.29 -10.96 -17.47
N GLU A 45 -13.08 -9.99 -17.93
CA GLU A 45 -12.70 -9.16 -19.06
C GLU A 45 -11.58 -8.20 -18.64
N PRO A 46 -10.57 -7.92 -19.49
CA PRO A 46 -9.48 -6.99 -19.14
C PRO A 46 -9.99 -5.65 -18.61
N LYS A 47 -11.04 -5.05 -19.17
CA LYS A 47 -11.59 -3.77 -18.68
C LYS A 47 -12.09 -3.80 -17.22
N GLN A 48 -12.33 -4.98 -16.63
CA GLN A 48 -12.75 -5.15 -15.23
C GLN A 48 -11.57 -5.13 -14.24
N THR A 49 -10.33 -5.29 -14.72
CA THR A 49 -9.11 -5.28 -13.89
C THR A 49 -8.24 -4.03 -14.11
N THR A 50 -8.85 -2.94 -14.59
CA THR A 50 -8.16 -1.66 -14.90
C THR A 50 -7.50 -1.03 -13.69
N PHE A 51 -8.14 -1.06 -12.52
CA PHE A 51 -7.57 -0.54 -11.27
C PHE A 51 -6.24 -1.21 -10.93
N LEU A 52 -6.23 -2.55 -10.92
CA LEU A 52 -5.04 -3.34 -10.61
C LEU A 52 -3.92 -3.12 -11.63
N ARG A 53 -4.23 -3.06 -12.93
CA ARG A 53 -3.21 -2.78 -13.95
C ARG A 53 -2.63 -1.38 -13.85
N ALA A 54 -3.46 -0.37 -13.57
CA ALA A 54 -3.00 1.00 -13.39
C ALA A 54 -1.99 1.08 -12.24
N HIS A 55 -2.34 0.53 -11.08
CA HIS A 55 -1.47 0.51 -9.90
C HIS A 55 -0.19 -0.32 -10.09
N SER A 56 -0.21 -1.39 -10.90
CA SER A 56 1.03 -2.12 -11.22
C SER A 56 2.07 -1.28 -11.96
N GLY A 57 1.63 -0.26 -12.72
CA GLY A 57 2.51 0.63 -13.47
C GLY A 57 2.85 1.91 -12.71
N PHE A 58 1.85 2.59 -12.18
CA PHE A 58 2.03 3.89 -11.52
C PHE A 58 2.86 3.79 -10.24
N ASP A 59 2.63 2.74 -9.45
CA ASP A 59 3.20 2.65 -8.10
C ASP A 59 4.71 2.36 -8.13
N VAL A 60 5.25 1.84 -9.25
CA VAL A 60 6.70 1.72 -9.47
C VAL A 60 7.37 3.08 -9.34
N LYS A 61 6.78 4.11 -9.95
CA LYS A 61 7.30 5.48 -9.85
C LYS A 61 7.10 6.05 -8.44
N HIS A 62 5.95 5.79 -7.83
CA HIS A 62 5.66 6.29 -6.48
C HIS A 62 6.61 5.72 -5.42
N ILE A 63 7.07 4.47 -5.55
CA ILE A 63 8.12 3.90 -4.68
C ILE A 63 9.40 4.73 -4.77
N GLU A 64 9.82 5.12 -5.97
CA GLU A 64 11.01 5.94 -6.15
C GLU A 64 10.83 7.34 -5.57
N ASP A 65 9.62 7.90 -5.65
CA ASP A 65 9.31 9.19 -5.04
C ASP A 65 9.31 9.11 -3.50
N VAL A 66 8.78 8.02 -2.92
CA VAL A 66 8.87 7.75 -1.46
C VAL A 66 10.33 7.62 -1.02
N LYS A 67 11.15 6.86 -1.75
CA LYS A 67 12.59 6.72 -1.45
C LYS A 67 13.30 8.07 -1.47
N LYS A 68 13.04 8.90 -2.50
CA LYS A 68 13.62 10.25 -2.58
C LYS A 68 13.17 11.14 -1.43
N ALA A 69 11.90 11.07 -1.03
CA ALA A 69 11.41 11.84 0.11
C ALA A 69 12.11 11.44 1.41
N VAL A 70 12.19 10.13 1.70
CA VAL A 70 12.88 9.62 2.89
C VAL A 70 14.36 9.97 2.91
N ASN A 71 15.05 9.83 1.78
CA ASN A 71 16.50 10.06 1.75
C ASN A 71 16.89 11.53 1.80
N ASN A 72 16.05 12.44 1.30
CA ASN A 72 16.45 13.84 1.09
C ASN A 72 15.70 14.85 1.97
N LEU A 73 14.53 14.51 2.51
CA LEU A 73 13.63 15.47 3.15
C LEU A 73 13.35 15.15 4.63
N VAL A 74 13.72 13.95 5.09
CA VAL A 74 13.40 13.44 6.43
C VAL A 74 14.60 13.59 7.36
N ARG A 75 14.36 14.00 8.61
CA ARG A 75 15.39 14.07 9.65
C ARG A 75 15.37 12.79 10.49
N ASP A 76 16.46 12.52 11.20
CA ASP A 76 16.58 11.35 12.09
C ASP A 76 15.41 11.23 13.09
N SER A 77 14.96 12.35 13.66
CA SER A 77 13.83 12.40 14.60
C SER A 77 12.48 11.98 14.01
N ASP A 78 12.35 11.91 12.69
CA ASP A 78 11.11 11.61 11.99
C ASP A 78 10.98 10.11 11.66
N PHE A 79 12.08 9.34 11.71
CA PHE A 79 12.11 7.94 11.30
C PHE A 79 11.20 7.03 12.11
N ASP A 80 11.09 7.24 13.42
CA ASP A 80 10.23 6.40 14.28
C ASP A 80 8.77 6.46 13.82
N SER A 81 8.31 7.63 13.37
CA SER A 81 6.94 7.80 12.86
C SER A 81 6.74 7.12 11.51
N ILE A 82 7.75 7.15 10.63
CA ILE A 82 7.75 6.45 9.34
C ILE A 82 7.72 4.94 9.56
N VAL A 83 8.58 4.42 10.44
CA VAL A 83 8.63 2.99 10.77
C VAL A 83 7.30 2.54 11.39
N GLN A 84 6.72 3.35 12.27
CA GLN A 84 5.41 3.04 12.86
C GLN A 84 4.31 3.00 11.80
N GLY A 85 4.24 4.00 10.90
CA GLY A 85 3.28 4.01 9.80
C GLY A 85 3.39 2.75 8.95
N ARG A 86 4.61 2.35 8.58
CA ARG A 86 4.88 1.11 7.83
C ARG A 86 4.39 -0.13 8.56
N ARG A 87 4.72 -0.28 9.85
CA ARG A 87 4.32 -1.45 10.66
C ARG A 87 2.81 -1.56 10.78
N MET A 88 2.12 -0.45 11.05
CA MET A 88 0.67 -0.44 11.18
C MET A 88 -0.02 -0.79 9.86
N THR A 89 0.48 -0.30 8.73
CA THR A 89 -0.08 -0.66 7.41
C THR A 89 0.05 -2.15 7.15
N ILE A 90 1.22 -2.75 7.41
CA ILE A 90 1.42 -4.19 7.25
C ILE A 90 0.44 -4.95 8.16
N HIS A 91 0.37 -4.59 9.44
CA HIS A 91 -0.51 -5.27 10.39
C HIS A 91 -1.98 -5.24 9.96
N PHE A 92 -2.51 -4.06 9.61
CA PHE A 92 -3.93 -3.95 9.23
C PHE A 92 -4.24 -4.53 7.85
N TYR A 93 -3.31 -4.48 6.90
CA TYR A 93 -3.51 -5.16 5.61
C TYR A 93 -3.52 -6.67 5.79
N SER A 94 -2.60 -7.22 6.59
CA SER A 94 -2.62 -8.64 6.94
C SER A 94 -3.92 -9.05 7.59
N GLN A 95 -4.37 -8.30 8.62
CA GLN A 95 -5.65 -8.58 9.28
C GLN A 95 -6.82 -8.55 8.30
N MET A 96 -6.87 -7.58 7.39
CA MET A 96 -7.94 -7.49 6.38
C MET A 96 -7.98 -8.74 5.48
N PHE A 97 -6.84 -9.30 5.09
CA PHE A 97 -6.80 -10.53 4.30
C PHE A 97 -7.22 -11.74 5.12
N ASP A 98 -6.78 -11.83 6.38
CA ASP A 98 -7.19 -12.90 7.29
C ASP A 98 -8.71 -12.88 7.52
N ASP A 99 -9.30 -11.70 7.74
CA ASP A 99 -10.74 -11.51 7.91
C ASP A 99 -11.53 -11.96 6.67
N ILE A 100 -11.04 -11.65 5.47
CA ILE A 100 -11.66 -12.10 4.20
C ILE A 100 -11.60 -13.62 4.08
N LEU A 101 -10.46 -14.23 4.43
CA LEU A 101 -10.29 -15.67 4.37
C LEU A 101 -11.24 -16.37 5.35
N GLU A 102 -11.31 -15.90 6.60
CA GLU A 102 -12.24 -16.45 7.60
C GLU A 102 -13.70 -16.34 7.13
N ALA A 103 -14.11 -15.16 6.65
CA ALA A 103 -15.46 -14.94 6.14
C ALA A 103 -15.80 -15.82 4.92
N SER A 104 -14.82 -16.22 4.12
CA SER A 104 -14.99 -17.08 2.95
C SER A 104 -15.05 -18.60 3.26
N THR A 105 -14.81 -18.98 4.52
CA THR A 105 -14.86 -20.37 4.99
C THR A 105 -16.18 -20.76 5.67
N VAL A 106 -17.14 -19.83 5.73
CA VAL A 106 -18.50 -20.01 6.29
C VAL A 106 -19.52 -20.07 5.15
#